data_AF-A0A5S3PN66-F1
#
_entry.id   AF-A0A5S3PN66-F1
#
_cell.length_a   1.000
_cell.length_b   1.000
_cell.length_c   1.000
_cell.angle_alpha   90.00
_cell.angle_beta   90.00
_cell.angle_gamma   90.00
#
_symmetry.space_group_name_H-M   'P 1'
#
loop_
_entity.id
_entity.type
_entity.pdbx_description
1 polymer ?
#
loop_
_entity_poly.entity_id
_entity_poly.type
_entity_poly.pdbx_seq_one_letter_code
_entity_poly.pdbx_strand_id
1 'polypeptide(L)'
;MEHRFVGLPEKGKTYLYQIKDGTRKKVKQVLWGDWLCIDPTKNKTYEREKYLAVIWAPNSDNPETLFILETHTAEKRPMELIFLDVGQGDGCVLITPERDQDERIMIIDAGKGDNMNAFLERRFKTYRDKFQFEAAILTHPDNDHYLGFESIFANKKIGFNNVYHNGLNERPVSGKWPKLGDHHEHANGHSYVHELVETKKRLEELYDTEEKIGNYQYPGVMHTALKNPNIKGYKMLSVHERHSTHDADGRAYMKGFAPGNEKDYTIEVLGPVPEEDENKDLMLRKLASYGETKNGHSILLRLHYGNFKIFFGGDLNIPAEKYLLQHYSNTTKWPKKGSARSEAMIEEAQEWFRSDVMKVCHHGSEKVTDEFIRTVDPACFIISSGDEEGHVHPRPDLLGRLGKLGRSSSPVILSTELQRSTRESEDEKIINRLKKNAKKFRTVKDEKLAAHTESVEADIDRLGRTNVSVFGSIYIKTDGERLIAAFKNEADSETKKWFYFEYHLNDKGELVLKS
;
A
#
# COMPACT_ATOMS: atom_id res chain seq x y z
N MET A 1 11.40 16.81 -22.19
CA MET A 1 12.55 16.85 -21.27
C MET A 1 13.02 15.41 -21.10
N GLU A 2 14.33 15.17 -21.14
CA GLU A 2 14.86 13.84 -20.83
C GLU A 2 14.63 13.54 -19.35
N HIS A 3 14.39 12.28 -19.00
CA HIS A 3 14.27 11.89 -17.60
C HIS A 3 15.03 10.60 -17.31
N ARG A 4 15.42 10.46 -16.05
CA ARG A 4 16.10 9.29 -15.48
C ARG A 4 15.44 8.93 -14.16
N PHE A 5 15.82 7.79 -13.60
CA PHE A 5 15.55 7.47 -12.21
C PHE A 5 16.85 7.43 -11.41
N VAL A 6 16.75 7.68 -10.12
CA VAL A 6 17.86 7.43 -9.19
C VAL A 6 18.14 5.93 -9.18
N GLY A 7 19.40 5.54 -9.41
CA GLY A 7 19.88 4.17 -9.29
C GLY A 7 20.28 3.82 -7.85
N LEU A 8 20.36 2.52 -7.56
CA LEU A 8 20.90 1.99 -6.30
C LEU A 8 22.39 1.64 -6.51
N PRO A 9 23.34 2.43 -5.96
CA PRO A 9 24.76 2.15 -6.10
C PRO A 9 25.18 0.93 -5.28
N GLU A 10 26.27 0.27 -5.66
CA GLU A 10 26.80 -0.90 -4.92
C GLU A 10 27.16 -0.57 -3.46
N LYS A 11 27.64 0.66 -3.22
CA LYS A 11 28.05 1.17 -1.91
C LYS A 11 27.58 2.61 -1.71
N GLY A 12 27.09 2.87 -0.50
CA GLY A 12 26.73 4.21 -0.04
C GLY A 12 25.34 4.69 -0.50
N LYS A 13 25.06 5.96 -0.23
CA LYS A 13 23.76 6.61 -0.51
C LYS A 13 23.88 7.53 -1.72
N THR A 14 22.79 7.74 -2.44
CA THR A 14 22.74 8.65 -3.60
C THR A 14 22.39 10.07 -3.19
N TYR A 15 23.07 11.05 -3.82
CA TYR A 15 22.92 12.46 -3.53
C TYR A 15 22.79 13.30 -4.80
N LEU A 16 22.11 14.42 -4.68
CA LEU A 16 22.21 15.56 -5.58
C LEU A 16 23.25 16.55 -5.04
N TYR A 17 23.99 17.16 -5.95
CA TYR A 17 25.14 18.00 -5.68
C TYR A 17 24.99 19.39 -6.31
N GLN A 18 25.63 20.39 -5.70
CA GLN A 18 25.99 21.64 -6.36
C GLN A 18 27.45 21.54 -6.80
N ILE A 19 27.73 21.93 -8.04
CA ILE A 19 29.07 21.97 -8.62
C ILE A 19 29.35 23.40 -9.09
N LYS A 20 30.14 24.14 -8.31
CA LYS A 20 30.54 25.53 -8.56
C LYS A 20 32.03 25.70 -8.25
N ASP A 21 32.73 26.45 -9.11
CA ASP A 21 34.13 26.88 -8.90
C ASP A 21 35.10 25.75 -8.52
N GLY A 22 34.95 24.59 -9.18
CA GLY A 22 35.79 23.42 -8.92
C GLY A 22 35.53 22.73 -7.58
N THR A 23 34.42 23.03 -6.90
CA THR A 23 33.99 22.37 -5.66
C THR A 23 32.67 21.63 -5.84
N ARG A 24 32.58 20.43 -5.25
CA ARG A 24 31.36 19.61 -5.22
C ARG A 24 30.81 19.53 -3.80
N LYS A 25 29.57 19.97 -3.60
CA LYS A 25 28.87 19.93 -2.30
C LYS A 25 27.61 19.08 -2.37
N LYS A 26 27.43 18.16 -1.43
CA LYS A 26 26.17 17.40 -1.25
C LYS A 26 25.06 18.35 -0.79
N VAL A 27 23.91 18.29 -1.44
CA VAL A 27 22.76 19.16 -1.15
C VAL A 27 21.56 18.37 -0.70
N LYS A 28 21.20 17.30 -1.42
CA LYS A 28 20.01 16.49 -1.13
C LYS A 28 20.32 15.00 -1.22
N GLN A 29 19.80 14.21 -0.30
CA GLN A 29 19.74 12.76 -0.42
C GLN A 29 18.47 12.38 -1.19
N VAL A 30 18.62 11.50 -2.17
CA VAL A 30 17.52 10.95 -2.98
C VAL A 30 17.45 9.44 -2.79
N LEU A 31 16.28 8.84 -3.05
CA LEU A 31 16.03 7.42 -2.86
C LEU A 31 15.99 6.70 -4.21
N TRP A 32 16.35 5.41 -4.22
CA TRP A 32 16.25 4.56 -5.40
C TRP A 32 14.88 4.66 -6.07
N GLY A 33 14.85 4.86 -7.39
CA GLY A 33 13.63 5.01 -8.17
C GLY A 33 13.01 6.41 -8.16
N ASP A 34 13.58 7.39 -7.45
CA ASP A 34 13.11 8.78 -7.56
C ASP A 34 13.28 9.28 -9.01
N TRP A 35 12.23 9.89 -9.57
CA TRP A 35 12.23 10.44 -10.92
C TRP A 35 13.05 11.74 -10.99
N LEU A 36 13.85 11.88 -12.04
CA LEU A 36 14.76 13.01 -12.26
C LEU A 36 14.51 13.65 -13.62
N CYS A 37 14.22 14.96 -13.63
CA CYS A 37 14.19 15.76 -14.86
C CYS A 37 15.62 16.13 -15.26
N ILE A 38 16.08 15.72 -16.44
CA ILE A 38 17.46 15.94 -16.90
C ILE A 38 17.51 17.07 -17.94
N ASP A 39 18.52 17.93 -17.80
CA ASP A 39 18.92 18.94 -18.80
C ASP A 39 20.31 18.59 -19.36
N PRO A 40 20.38 17.79 -20.45
CA PRO A 40 21.66 17.30 -20.96
C PRO A 40 22.63 18.41 -21.37
N THR A 41 22.10 19.60 -21.71
CA THR A 41 22.91 20.75 -22.14
C THR A 41 23.77 21.34 -21.02
N LYS A 42 23.43 21.02 -19.76
CA LYS A 42 24.13 21.49 -18.56
C LYS A 42 24.95 20.42 -17.86
N ASN A 43 25.04 19.21 -18.42
CA ASN A 43 25.85 18.13 -17.86
C ASN A 43 27.30 18.59 -17.65
N LYS A 44 27.94 18.10 -16.59
CA LYS A 44 29.31 18.47 -16.22
C LYS A 44 30.19 17.25 -16.10
N THR A 45 31.48 17.44 -16.37
CA THR A 45 32.52 16.49 -15.94
C THR A 45 33.26 17.10 -14.77
N TYR A 46 33.37 16.36 -13.67
CA TYR A 46 34.08 16.76 -12.45
C TYR A 46 34.90 15.58 -11.94
N GLU A 47 36.20 15.77 -11.66
CA GLU A 47 37.10 14.69 -11.20
C GLU A 47 37.07 13.41 -12.07
N ARG A 48 36.97 13.56 -13.41
CA ARG A 48 36.85 12.47 -14.41
C ARG A 48 35.53 11.70 -14.37
N GLU A 49 34.58 12.12 -13.54
CA GLU A 49 33.24 11.56 -13.48
C GLU A 49 32.24 12.45 -14.22
N LYS A 50 31.25 11.82 -14.87
CA LYS A 50 30.17 12.52 -15.57
C LYS A 50 28.98 12.73 -14.64
N TYR A 51 28.51 13.96 -14.57
CA TYR A 51 27.36 14.38 -13.78
C TYR A 51 26.23 14.85 -14.70
N LEU A 52 25.05 14.29 -14.50
CA LEU A 52 23.83 14.72 -15.16
C LEU A 52 23.24 15.93 -14.43
N ALA A 53 22.86 16.96 -15.17
CA ALA A 53 22.17 18.13 -14.61
C ALA A 53 20.69 17.80 -14.39
N VAL A 54 20.25 17.89 -13.15
CA VAL A 54 18.88 17.67 -12.70
C VAL A 54 18.18 19.01 -12.52
N ILE A 55 17.06 19.22 -13.21
CA ILE A 55 16.15 20.33 -12.92
C ILE A 55 15.28 19.92 -11.74
N TRP A 56 15.65 20.40 -10.55
CA TRP A 56 14.91 20.15 -9.32
C TRP A 56 13.69 21.08 -9.23
N ALA A 57 12.55 20.50 -8.85
CA ALA A 57 11.26 21.19 -8.79
C ALA A 57 10.96 22.01 -10.07
N PRO A 58 10.95 21.36 -11.26
CA PRO A 58 10.89 22.03 -12.57
C PRO A 58 9.62 22.86 -12.79
N ASN A 59 8.61 22.60 -11.97
CA ASN A 59 7.29 23.21 -12.00
C ASN A 59 7.05 24.22 -10.86
N SER A 60 8.08 24.55 -10.09
CA SER A 60 8.00 25.58 -9.05
C SER A 60 8.42 26.95 -9.59
N ASP A 61 8.12 28.02 -8.85
CA ASP A 61 8.53 29.39 -9.23
C ASP A 61 10.06 29.58 -9.26
N ASN A 62 10.80 28.69 -8.59
CA ASN A 62 12.25 28.75 -8.44
C ASN A 62 12.90 27.38 -8.70
N PRO A 63 12.91 26.89 -9.96
CA PRO A 63 13.58 25.63 -10.29
C PRO A 63 15.10 25.76 -10.08
N GLU A 64 15.72 24.72 -9.51
CA GLU A 64 17.15 24.70 -9.21
C GLU A 64 17.87 23.68 -10.11
N THR A 65 19.05 24.02 -10.64
CA THR A 65 19.92 23.03 -11.31
C THR A 65 20.86 22.39 -10.30
N LEU A 66 20.65 21.10 -10.04
CA LEU A 66 21.53 20.24 -9.24
C LEU A 66 22.21 19.20 -10.13
N PHE A 67 23.12 18.41 -9.58
CA PHE A 67 23.91 17.43 -10.33
C PHE A 67 23.84 16.06 -9.66
N ILE A 68 23.76 14.99 -10.44
CA ILE A 68 23.85 13.61 -9.96
C ILE A 68 24.91 12.86 -10.74
N LEU A 69 25.65 11.95 -10.10
CA LEU A 69 26.61 11.10 -10.79
C LEU A 69 25.85 10.18 -11.76
N GLU A 70 26.28 10.11 -13.03
CA GLU A 70 25.57 9.35 -14.07
C GLU A 70 25.43 7.86 -13.71
N THR A 71 26.46 7.26 -13.11
CA THR A 71 26.44 5.86 -12.65
C THR A 71 25.49 5.61 -11.46
N HIS A 72 25.01 6.67 -10.81
CA HIS A 72 23.98 6.60 -9.77
C HIS A 72 22.58 6.88 -10.33
N THR A 73 22.40 6.80 -11.64
CA THR A 73 21.10 6.87 -12.31
C THR A 73 20.80 5.57 -13.04
N ALA A 74 19.52 5.34 -13.29
CA ALA A 74 19.01 4.20 -14.02
C ALA A 74 18.01 4.67 -15.07
N GLU A 75 17.89 3.89 -16.15
CA GLU A 75 16.85 4.10 -17.17
C GLU A 75 15.50 3.59 -16.69
N LYS A 76 15.48 2.42 -16.03
CA LYS A 76 14.27 1.83 -15.49
C LYS A 76 14.14 2.14 -14.00
N ARG A 77 12.91 2.31 -13.53
CA ARG A 77 12.59 2.41 -12.11
C ARG A 77 12.48 1.00 -11.50
N PRO A 78 12.71 0.84 -10.19
CA PRO A 78 12.27 -0.35 -9.48
C PRO A 78 10.73 -0.38 -9.41
N MET A 79 10.18 -1.58 -9.20
CA MET A 79 8.85 -1.73 -8.64
C MET A 79 8.83 -1.06 -7.27
N GLU A 80 7.77 -0.32 -6.95
CA GLU A 80 7.66 0.45 -5.72
C GLU A 80 6.31 0.19 -5.06
N LEU A 81 6.33 -0.26 -3.81
CA LEU A 81 5.18 -0.35 -2.94
C LEU A 81 5.34 0.69 -1.84
N ILE A 82 4.31 1.49 -1.64
CA ILE A 82 4.31 2.58 -0.66
C ILE A 82 3.17 2.31 0.32
N PHE A 83 3.51 1.75 1.47
CA PHE A 83 2.58 1.58 2.58
C PHE A 83 2.47 2.90 3.32
N LEU A 84 1.28 3.46 3.38
CA LEU A 84 1.02 4.76 3.98
C LEU A 84 0.48 4.58 5.38
N ASP A 85 0.86 5.50 6.26
CA ASP A 85 0.04 5.77 7.43
C ASP A 85 -1.23 6.48 6.94
N VAL A 86 -2.33 5.76 6.95
CA VAL A 86 -3.64 6.26 6.52
C VAL A 86 -4.50 6.70 7.71
N GLY A 87 -3.88 6.92 8.87
CA GLY A 87 -4.58 7.00 10.14
C GLY A 87 -4.93 5.59 10.58
N GLN A 88 -6.22 5.26 10.60
CA GLN A 88 -6.64 3.88 10.86
C GLN A 88 -6.70 3.06 9.57
N GLY A 89 -6.10 1.87 9.64
CA GLY A 89 -6.27 0.79 8.68
C GLY A 89 -5.12 0.59 7.69
N ASP A 90 -5.46 0.05 6.52
CA ASP A 90 -4.49 -0.32 5.49
C ASP A 90 -4.55 0.64 4.28
N GLY A 91 -3.39 0.93 3.71
CA GLY A 91 -3.29 1.68 2.47
C GLY A 91 -1.93 1.52 1.81
N CYS A 92 -1.94 1.05 0.56
CA CYS A 92 -0.73 0.82 -0.22
C CYS A 92 -0.88 1.35 -1.65
N VAL A 93 0.15 2.04 -2.14
CA VAL A 93 0.28 2.38 -3.57
C VAL A 93 1.33 1.46 -4.19
N LEU A 94 0.94 0.67 -5.19
CA LEU A 94 1.83 -0.16 -5.99
C LEU A 94 2.11 0.52 -7.34
N ILE A 95 3.37 0.69 -7.68
CA ILE A 95 3.84 1.22 -8.95
C ILE A 95 4.75 0.21 -9.61
N THR A 96 4.43 -0.17 -10.84
CA THR A 96 5.15 -1.21 -11.57
C THR A 96 6.41 -0.65 -12.29
N PRO A 97 7.37 -1.50 -12.71
CA PRO A 97 8.66 -1.08 -13.26
C PRO A 97 8.64 -0.41 -14.64
N GLU A 98 7.50 -0.43 -15.34
CA GLU A 98 7.33 0.24 -16.63
C GLU A 98 7.63 1.74 -16.55
N ARG A 99 7.78 2.39 -17.71
CA ARG A 99 8.04 3.84 -17.82
C ARG A 99 6.92 4.54 -18.56
N ASP A 100 6.83 5.84 -18.32
CA ASP A 100 6.01 6.77 -19.08
C ASP A 100 4.53 6.32 -19.15
N GLN A 101 3.95 6.28 -20.35
CA GLN A 101 2.55 5.92 -20.56
C GLN A 101 2.21 4.46 -20.22
N ASP A 102 3.21 3.59 -20.05
CA ASP A 102 3.03 2.17 -19.77
C ASP A 102 3.08 1.85 -18.26
N GLU A 103 3.33 2.86 -17.41
CA GLU A 103 3.27 2.74 -15.94
C GLU A 103 1.90 2.28 -15.48
N ARG A 104 1.86 1.20 -14.69
CA ARG A 104 0.64 0.74 -14.02
C ARG A 104 0.75 1.10 -12.54
N ILE A 105 -0.21 1.88 -12.07
CA ILE A 105 -0.32 2.26 -10.65
C ILE A 105 -1.62 1.71 -10.09
N MET A 106 -1.54 1.08 -8.92
CA MET A 106 -2.68 0.54 -8.20
C MET A 106 -2.73 1.07 -6.78
N ILE A 107 -3.93 1.10 -6.22
CA ILE A 107 -4.19 1.40 -4.83
C ILE A 107 -4.81 0.17 -4.20
N ILE A 108 -4.22 -0.33 -3.12
CA ILE A 108 -4.73 -1.46 -2.33
C ILE A 108 -5.10 -0.89 -0.96
N ASP A 109 -6.40 -0.78 -0.72
CA ASP A 109 -7.02 -0.07 0.40
C ASP A 109 -6.61 1.40 0.51
N ALA A 110 -7.38 2.20 1.24
CA ALA A 110 -7.21 3.65 1.32
C ALA A 110 -7.37 4.21 2.74
N GLY A 111 -7.44 3.35 3.76
CA GLY A 111 -7.70 3.77 5.13
C GLY A 111 -9.12 4.26 5.37
N LYS A 112 -9.31 4.86 6.54
CA LYS A 112 -10.57 5.51 6.92
C LYS A 112 -10.69 6.96 6.45
N GLY A 113 -9.57 7.70 6.46
CA GLY A 113 -9.51 9.15 6.25
C GLY A 113 -9.01 9.58 4.87
N ASP A 114 -8.69 10.87 4.73
CA ASP A 114 -8.27 11.48 3.45
C ASP A 114 -6.75 11.37 3.17
N ASN A 115 -6.00 10.68 4.03
CA ASN A 115 -4.54 10.63 3.97
C ASN A 115 -4.02 10.03 2.65
N MET A 116 -4.68 8.99 2.14
CA MET A 116 -4.34 8.40 0.84
C MET A 116 -4.53 9.42 -0.28
N ASN A 117 -5.68 10.08 -0.37
CA ASN A 117 -5.95 11.11 -1.38
C ASN A 117 -4.94 12.26 -1.29
N ALA A 118 -4.65 12.79 -0.09
CA ALA A 118 -3.65 13.84 0.12
C ALA A 118 -2.24 13.40 -0.32
N PHE A 119 -1.87 12.14 -0.09
CA PHE A 119 -0.63 11.56 -0.59
C PHE A 119 -0.61 11.49 -2.12
N LEU A 120 -1.66 10.94 -2.74
CA LEU A 120 -1.77 10.81 -4.19
C LEU A 120 -1.71 12.16 -4.87
N GLU A 121 -2.45 13.14 -4.35
CA GLU A 121 -2.35 14.52 -4.79
C GLU A 121 -0.89 14.93 -4.74
N ARG A 122 -0.25 14.97 -3.57
CA ARG A 122 1.14 15.45 -3.44
C ARG A 122 2.15 14.69 -4.32
N ARG A 123 2.09 13.36 -4.36
CA ARG A 123 3.04 12.51 -5.09
C ARG A 123 2.89 12.67 -6.60
N PHE A 124 1.66 12.84 -7.08
CA PHE A 124 1.34 12.88 -8.51
C PHE A 124 0.91 14.27 -9.00
N LYS A 125 1.07 15.36 -8.20
CA LYS A 125 0.75 16.77 -8.63
C LYS A 125 1.43 17.20 -9.93
N THR A 126 2.54 16.56 -10.27
CA THR A 126 3.35 16.90 -11.45
C THR A 126 2.78 16.29 -12.74
N TYR A 127 1.81 15.37 -12.65
CA TYR A 127 1.05 14.80 -13.76
C TYR A 127 -0.33 15.46 -13.80
N ARG A 128 -0.34 16.68 -14.36
CA ARG A 128 -1.41 17.67 -14.34
C ARG A 128 -2.47 17.34 -15.40
N ASP A 129 -3.55 16.67 -15.04
CA ASP A 129 -4.93 16.95 -15.55
C ASP A 129 -5.85 15.76 -15.25
N LYS A 130 -5.52 14.60 -15.81
CA LYS A 130 -6.20 13.33 -15.56
C LYS A 130 -5.18 12.24 -15.33
N PHE A 131 -5.38 11.46 -14.27
CA PHE A 131 -4.58 10.29 -13.97
C PHE A 131 -5.46 9.06 -14.00
N GLN A 132 -5.03 8.05 -14.77
CA GLN A 132 -5.74 6.78 -14.89
C GLN A 132 -4.94 5.70 -14.17
N PHE A 133 -5.38 5.31 -12.99
CA PHE A 133 -4.84 4.16 -12.28
C PHE A 133 -5.29 2.86 -12.95
N GLU A 134 -4.48 1.83 -12.82
CA GLU A 134 -4.81 0.49 -13.29
C GLU A 134 -5.91 -0.14 -12.42
N ALA A 135 -5.78 -0.04 -11.10
CA ALA A 135 -6.75 -0.63 -10.19
C ALA A 135 -6.90 0.12 -8.86
N ALA A 136 -8.13 0.18 -8.36
CA ALA A 136 -8.42 0.33 -6.93
C ALA A 136 -8.86 -1.04 -6.42
N ILE A 137 -8.26 -1.52 -5.34
CA ILE A 137 -8.54 -2.84 -4.75
C ILE A 137 -9.00 -2.60 -3.33
N LEU A 138 -10.28 -2.87 -3.08
CA LEU A 138 -10.91 -2.83 -1.75
C LEU A 138 -10.89 -4.27 -1.23
N THR A 139 -10.01 -4.56 -0.28
CA THR A 139 -9.78 -5.95 0.15
C THR A 139 -11.03 -6.56 0.79
N HIS A 140 -11.74 -5.80 1.62
CA HIS A 140 -13.00 -6.18 2.25
C HIS A 140 -13.78 -4.94 2.74
N PRO A 141 -15.09 -5.07 3.08
CA PRO A 141 -15.92 -3.91 3.39
C PRO A 141 -15.81 -3.45 4.86
N ASP A 142 -14.59 -3.21 5.36
CA ASP A 142 -14.35 -2.52 6.63
C ASP A 142 -13.88 -1.08 6.40
N ASN A 143 -14.39 -0.14 7.21
CA ASN A 143 -14.31 1.28 6.88
C ASN A 143 -12.89 1.84 6.94
N ASP A 144 -12.00 1.20 7.68
CA ASP A 144 -10.57 1.47 7.71
C ASP A 144 -9.81 0.86 6.54
N HIS A 145 -10.48 0.19 5.61
CA HIS A 145 -9.93 -0.21 4.32
C HIS A 145 -10.49 0.61 3.17
N TYR A 146 -11.80 0.80 3.12
CA TYR A 146 -12.45 1.37 1.94
C TYR A 146 -12.81 2.86 2.04
N LEU A 147 -12.99 3.43 3.24
CA LEU A 147 -13.69 4.72 3.35
C LEU A 147 -12.88 5.88 2.75
N GLY A 148 -11.55 5.82 2.82
CA GLY A 148 -10.67 6.79 2.18
C GLY A 148 -10.80 6.83 0.65
N PHE A 149 -11.41 5.82 0.02
CA PHE A 149 -11.74 5.90 -1.40
C PHE A 149 -12.87 6.89 -1.72
N GLU A 150 -13.68 7.33 -0.75
CA GLU A 150 -14.76 8.31 -0.98
C GLU A 150 -14.22 9.56 -1.68
N SER A 151 -13.18 10.19 -1.10
CA SER A 151 -12.60 11.41 -1.65
C SER A 151 -11.83 11.16 -2.96
N ILE A 152 -11.20 9.99 -3.08
CA ILE A 152 -10.49 9.57 -4.30
C ILE A 152 -11.47 9.39 -5.46
N PHE A 153 -12.60 8.71 -5.23
CA PHE A 153 -13.63 8.48 -6.23
C PHE A 153 -14.43 9.75 -6.56
N ALA A 154 -14.61 10.66 -5.59
CA ALA A 154 -15.21 11.97 -5.84
C ALA A 154 -14.33 12.85 -6.75
N ASN A 155 -13.01 12.65 -6.75
CA ASN A 155 -12.07 13.44 -7.55
C ASN A 155 -12.14 13.11 -9.05
N LYS A 156 -12.73 14.01 -9.84
CA LYS A 156 -12.91 13.84 -11.30
C LYS A 156 -11.61 13.88 -12.13
N LYS A 157 -10.46 14.16 -11.51
CA LYS A 157 -9.13 14.05 -12.13
C LYS A 157 -8.54 12.65 -11.98
N ILE A 158 -9.12 11.82 -11.13
CA ILE A 158 -8.70 10.44 -10.88
C ILE A 158 -9.68 9.49 -11.57
N GLY A 159 -9.13 8.52 -12.31
CA GLY A 159 -9.86 7.42 -12.92
C GLY A 159 -9.20 6.08 -12.63
N PHE A 160 -9.97 5.00 -12.79
CA PHE A 160 -9.51 3.62 -12.58
C PHE A 160 -9.94 2.73 -13.75
N ASN A 161 -9.03 1.91 -14.28
CA ASN A 161 -9.43 0.89 -15.26
C ASN A 161 -10.35 -0.15 -14.61
N ASN A 162 -10.04 -0.56 -13.38
CA ASN A 162 -10.87 -1.48 -12.60
C ASN A 162 -10.96 -1.05 -11.13
N VAL A 163 -12.14 -1.24 -10.52
CA VAL A 163 -12.34 -1.28 -9.08
C VAL A 163 -12.64 -2.74 -8.71
N TYR A 164 -11.81 -3.32 -7.86
CA TYR A 164 -11.94 -4.69 -7.37
C TYR A 164 -12.45 -4.72 -5.94
N HIS A 165 -13.33 -5.68 -5.65
CA HIS A 165 -13.82 -5.99 -4.30
C HIS A 165 -13.91 -7.52 -4.11
N ASN A 166 -14.00 -7.98 -2.86
CA ASN A 166 -14.09 -9.42 -2.54
C ASN A 166 -15.47 -10.07 -2.79
N GLY A 167 -16.46 -9.29 -3.24
CA GLY A 167 -17.83 -9.77 -3.53
C GLY A 167 -18.81 -9.61 -2.36
N LEU A 168 -18.30 -9.44 -1.13
CA LEU A 168 -19.10 -9.09 0.06
C LEU A 168 -19.33 -7.58 0.10
N ASN A 169 -20.30 -7.09 -0.66
CA ASN A 169 -20.64 -5.66 -0.70
C ASN A 169 -21.75 -5.35 0.32
N GLU A 170 -21.49 -4.44 1.28
CA GLU A 170 -22.45 -4.12 2.33
C GLU A 170 -23.73 -3.48 1.74
N ARG A 171 -24.88 -4.06 2.06
CA ARG A 171 -26.21 -3.60 1.62
C ARG A 171 -26.75 -2.51 2.56
N PRO A 172 -27.60 -1.60 2.05
CA PRO A 172 -28.18 -0.49 2.79
C PRO A 172 -29.34 -0.95 3.69
N VAL A 173 -29.09 -1.96 4.52
CA VAL A 173 -30.07 -2.59 5.41
C VAL A 173 -29.57 -2.62 6.85
N SER A 174 -30.50 -2.66 7.79
CA SER A 174 -30.17 -2.78 9.21
C SER A 174 -29.76 -4.22 9.55
N GLY A 175 -29.02 -4.36 10.65
CA GLY A 175 -28.47 -5.66 11.09
C GLY A 175 -27.04 -5.89 10.62
N LYS A 176 -26.48 -7.03 11.04
CA LYS A 176 -25.13 -7.47 10.67
C LYS A 176 -25.19 -8.28 9.38
N TRP A 177 -25.57 -9.56 9.46
CA TRP A 177 -25.60 -10.48 8.32
C TRP A 177 -26.38 -10.01 7.08
N PRO A 178 -27.58 -9.41 7.19
CA PRO A 178 -28.30 -8.91 6.02
C PRO A 178 -27.50 -7.93 5.16
N LYS A 179 -26.49 -7.26 5.72
CA LYS A 179 -25.58 -6.41 4.95
C LYS A 179 -24.72 -7.18 3.96
N LEU A 180 -24.29 -8.41 4.26
CA LEU A 180 -23.41 -9.17 3.37
C LEU A 180 -24.19 -9.96 2.31
N GLY A 181 -25.48 -10.22 2.56
CA GLY A 181 -26.34 -11.07 1.75
C GLY A 181 -27.12 -12.06 2.61
N ASP A 182 -27.86 -12.96 1.97
CA ASP A 182 -28.48 -14.09 2.66
C ASP A 182 -27.38 -15.03 3.21
N HIS A 183 -27.69 -15.73 4.32
CA HIS A 183 -26.80 -16.78 4.81
C HIS A 183 -27.56 -17.93 5.46
N HIS A 184 -27.20 -19.15 5.07
CA HIS A 184 -27.83 -20.36 5.57
C HIS A 184 -26.89 -21.56 5.52
N GLU A 185 -27.24 -22.62 6.25
CA GLU A 185 -26.51 -23.89 6.28
C GLU A 185 -26.86 -24.75 5.08
N HIS A 186 -25.85 -25.41 4.50
CA HIS A 186 -25.95 -26.34 3.38
C HIS A 186 -25.82 -27.78 3.87
N ALA A 187 -26.21 -28.75 3.04
CA ALA A 187 -26.20 -30.18 3.39
C ALA A 187 -24.81 -30.74 3.76
N ASN A 188 -23.73 -30.05 3.38
CA ASN A 188 -22.35 -30.39 3.75
C ASN A 188 -21.97 -29.97 5.19
N GLY A 189 -22.90 -29.38 5.95
CA GLY A 189 -22.69 -28.95 7.33
C GLY A 189 -21.95 -27.61 7.46
N HIS A 190 -21.81 -26.87 6.37
CA HIS A 190 -21.22 -25.53 6.37
C HIS A 190 -22.29 -24.48 6.08
N SER A 191 -22.16 -23.32 6.73
CA SER A 191 -22.97 -22.14 6.40
C SER A 191 -22.25 -21.28 5.38
N TYR A 192 -23.02 -20.63 4.52
CA TYR A 192 -22.52 -19.81 3.43
C TYR A 192 -23.24 -18.47 3.37
N VAL A 193 -22.51 -17.44 2.93
CA VAL A 193 -23.03 -16.14 2.52
C VAL A 193 -23.24 -16.17 1.02
N HIS A 194 -24.45 -15.81 0.62
CA HIS A 194 -24.95 -15.82 -0.76
C HIS A 194 -25.04 -14.41 -1.33
N GLU A 195 -25.48 -14.31 -2.58
CA GLU A 195 -25.70 -13.06 -3.30
C GLU A 195 -24.44 -12.19 -3.45
N LEU A 196 -23.32 -12.84 -3.74
CA LEU A 196 -22.06 -12.15 -4.01
C LEU A 196 -22.25 -11.15 -5.17
N VAL A 197 -21.65 -9.97 -5.03
CA VAL A 197 -21.64 -8.99 -6.11
C VAL A 197 -20.50 -9.34 -7.04
N GLU A 198 -20.77 -9.96 -8.17
CA GLU A 198 -19.74 -10.35 -9.15
C GLU A 198 -19.53 -9.29 -10.25
N THR A 199 -20.59 -8.55 -10.59
CA THR A 199 -20.64 -7.72 -11.80
C THR A 199 -21.03 -6.27 -11.52
N LYS A 200 -20.62 -5.36 -12.41
CA LYS A 200 -21.05 -3.95 -12.42
C LYS A 200 -22.58 -3.80 -12.38
N LYS A 201 -23.32 -4.61 -13.14
CA LYS A 201 -24.79 -4.55 -13.17
C LYS A 201 -25.37 -4.75 -11.77
N ARG A 202 -24.89 -5.76 -11.03
CA ARG A 202 -25.34 -6.02 -9.67
C ARG A 202 -25.01 -4.86 -8.71
N LEU A 203 -23.87 -4.23 -8.92
CA LEU A 203 -23.45 -3.06 -8.16
C LEU A 203 -24.35 -1.84 -8.43
N GLU A 204 -24.72 -1.60 -9.70
CA GLU A 204 -25.70 -0.57 -10.09
C GLU A 204 -27.09 -0.84 -9.51
N GLU A 205 -27.54 -2.10 -9.51
CA GLU A 205 -28.82 -2.49 -8.88
C GLU A 205 -28.89 -2.08 -7.40
N LEU A 206 -27.77 -2.20 -6.68
CA LEU A 206 -27.67 -1.89 -5.26
C LEU A 206 -27.45 -0.40 -4.97
N TYR A 207 -26.71 0.32 -5.83
CA TYR A 207 -26.13 1.62 -5.47
C TYR A 207 -26.33 2.74 -6.51
N ASP A 208 -27.19 2.61 -7.53
CA ASP A 208 -27.34 3.65 -8.58
C ASP A 208 -28.00 4.97 -8.13
N THR A 209 -28.82 4.97 -7.07
CA THR A 209 -29.53 6.16 -6.55
C THR A 209 -29.27 6.43 -5.07
N GLU A 210 -29.43 7.71 -4.67
CA GLU A 210 -29.32 8.15 -3.27
C GLU A 210 -30.33 7.46 -2.35
N GLU A 211 -31.55 7.21 -2.85
CA GLU A 211 -32.60 6.49 -2.11
C GLU A 211 -32.16 5.06 -1.76
N LYS A 212 -31.52 4.36 -2.70
CA LYS A 212 -31.06 3.00 -2.47
C LYS A 212 -29.94 2.97 -1.43
N ILE A 213 -28.97 3.87 -1.48
CA ILE A 213 -27.83 3.83 -0.56
C ILE A 213 -28.17 4.26 0.87
N GLY A 214 -29.19 5.09 1.06
CA GLY A 214 -29.53 5.65 2.37
C GLY A 214 -28.34 6.36 3.05
N ASN A 215 -28.21 6.18 4.37
CA ASN A 215 -27.13 6.80 5.17
C ASN A 215 -25.96 5.82 5.45
N TYR A 216 -25.79 4.80 4.62
CA TYR A 216 -24.77 3.76 4.84
C TYR A 216 -23.46 4.10 4.13
N GLN A 217 -22.35 4.00 4.85
CA GLN A 217 -21.03 4.42 4.37
C GLN A 217 -20.57 3.64 3.13
N TYR A 218 -20.52 2.30 3.20
CA TYR A 218 -20.07 1.47 2.08
C TYR A 218 -20.91 1.67 0.79
N PRO A 219 -22.26 1.59 0.85
CA PRO A 219 -23.11 1.98 -0.28
C PRO A 219 -22.80 3.38 -0.83
N GLY A 220 -22.57 4.37 0.03
CA GLY A 220 -22.17 5.73 -0.37
C GLY A 220 -20.89 5.76 -1.19
N VAL A 221 -19.83 5.09 -0.71
CA VAL A 221 -18.54 5.01 -1.43
C VAL A 221 -18.69 4.36 -2.80
N MET A 222 -19.43 3.26 -2.87
CA MET A 222 -19.66 2.56 -4.14
C MET A 222 -20.55 3.37 -5.10
N HIS A 223 -21.50 4.15 -4.59
CA HIS A 223 -22.27 5.11 -5.36
C HIS A 223 -21.38 6.23 -5.93
N THR A 224 -20.54 6.84 -5.09
CA THR A 224 -19.57 7.85 -5.52
C THR A 224 -18.65 7.29 -6.61
N ALA A 225 -18.21 6.04 -6.48
CA ALA A 225 -17.48 5.33 -7.51
C ALA A 225 -18.28 5.24 -8.81
N LEU A 226 -19.54 4.76 -8.78
CA LEU A 226 -20.42 4.64 -9.95
C LEU A 226 -20.68 5.98 -10.66
N LYS A 227 -20.71 7.09 -9.93
CA LYS A 227 -20.89 8.44 -10.47
C LYS A 227 -19.60 9.05 -11.03
N ASN A 228 -18.45 8.38 -10.93
CA ASN A 228 -17.22 8.83 -11.56
C ASN A 228 -17.08 8.26 -12.98
N PRO A 229 -17.23 9.08 -14.04
CA PRO A 229 -17.17 8.60 -15.42
C PRO A 229 -15.77 8.13 -15.85
N ASN A 230 -14.73 8.39 -15.07
CA ASN A 230 -13.37 7.92 -15.35
C ASN A 230 -13.08 6.54 -14.74
N ILE A 231 -14.04 5.93 -14.04
CA ILE A 231 -13.95 4.55 -13.55
C ILE A 231 -14.62 3.63 -14.57
N LYS A 232 -13.83 2.73 -15.17
CA LYS A 232 -14.27 1.95 -16.34
C LYS A 232 -14.92 0.63 -15.95
N GLY A 233 -14.35 -0.08 -14.97
CA GLY A 233 -14.76 -1.43 -14.60
C GLY A 233 -14.97 -1.62 -13.10
N TYR A 234 -15.90 -2.51 -12.75
CA TYR A 234 -16.17 -2.95 -11.38
C TYR A 234 -16.32 -4.46 -11.39
N LYS A 235 -15.54 -5.15 -10.58
CA LYS A 235 -15.42 -6.62 -10.66
C LYS A 235 -15.17 -7.20 -9.28
N MET A 236 -15.76 -8.37 -9.01
CA MET A 236 -15.22 -9.23 -7.97
C MET A 236 -13.84 -9.74 -8.39
N LEU A 237 -12.91 -9.79 -7.43
CA LEU A 237 -11.63 -10.47 -7.58
C LEU A 237 -11.62 -11.66 -6.62
N SER A 238 -11.33 -12.86 -7.13
CA SER A 238 -11.22 -14.09 -6.36
C SER A 238 -10.42 -15.14 -7.12
N VAL A 239 -10.18 -16.28 -6.47
CA VAL A 239 -9.50 -17.44 -7.10
C VAL A 239 -10.34 -18.15 -8.17
N HIS A 240 -11.62 -17.78 -8.33
CA HIS A 240 -12.54 -18.42 -9.26
C HIS A 240 -12.29 -17.95 -10.71
N GLU A 241 -12.39 -18.85 -11.69
CA GLU A 241 -12.12 -18.58 -13.12
C GLU A 241 -12.96 -17.44 -13.73
N ARG A 242 -14.14 -17.18 -13.17
CA ARG A 242 -14.97 -16.02 -13.55
C ARG A 242 -14.25 -14.68 -13.27
N HIS A 243 -13.40 -14.65 -12.25
CA HIS A 243 -12.81 -13.43 -11.67
C HIS A 243 -11.32 -13.26 -11.94
N SER A 244 -10.59 -14.35 -12.18
CA SER A 244 -9.14 -14.35 -12.41
C SER A 244 -8.76 -14.98 -13.76
N THR A 245 -7.46 -15.02 -14.06
CA THR A 245 -6.88 -15.80 -15.16
C THR A 245 -6.12 -16.97 -14.54
N HIS A 246 -6.31 -18.19 -15.05
CA HIS A 246 -5.65 -19.38 -14.53
C HIS A 246 -4.53 -19.84 -15.45
N ASP A 247 -3.42 -20.29 -14.86
CA ASP A 247 -2.37 -20.98 -15.59
C ASP A 247 -2.64 -22.50 -15.66
N ALA A 248 -1.69 -23.25 -16.25
CA ALA A 248 -1.80 -24.69 -16.40
C ALA A 248 -1.75 -25.46 -15.07
N ASP A 249 -1.18 -24.85 -14.03
CA ASP A 249 -1.08 -25.43 -12.68
C ASP A 249 -2.29 -25.05 -11.80
N GLY A 250 -3.26 -24.31 -12.37
CA GLY A 250 -4.48 -23.90 -11.69
C GLY A 250 -4.30 -22.69 -10.75
N ARG A 251 -3.17 -21.97 -10.86
CA ARG A 251 -2.94 -20.75 -10.09
C ARG A 251 -3.76 -19.60 -10.66
N ALA A 252 -4.41 -18.86 -9.77
CA ALA A 252 -5.28 -17.74 -10.14
C ALA A 252 -4.50 -16.42 -10.14
N TYR A 253 -4.63 -15.63 -11.19
CA TYR A 253 -3.97 -14.34 -11.33
C TYR A 253 -4.96 -13.22 -11.60
N MET A 254 -4.64 -12.00 -11.15
CA MET A 254 -5.39 -10.83 -11.57
C MET A 254 -5.31 -10.71 -13.10
N LYS A 255 -6.43 -10.45 -13.77
CA LYS A 255 -6.50 -10.41 -15.24
C LYS A 255 -5.49 -9.39 -15.79
N GLY A 256 -4.59 -9.83 -16.67
CA GLY A 256 -3.47 -9.02 -17.20
C GLY A 256 -2.17 -9.06 -16.35
N PHE A 257 -2.10 -9.96 -15.38
CA PHE A 257 -0.97 -10.17 -14.46
C PHE A 257 -0.63 -11.66 -14.26
N ALA A 258 -1.15 -12.53 -15.13
CA ALA A 258 -0.71 -13.93 -15.21
C ALA A 258 0.69 -14.00 -15.84
N PRO A 259 1.44 -15.11 -15.63
CA PRO A 259 2.73 -15.32 -16.30
C PRO A 259 2.60 -15.18 -17.82
N GLY A 260 3.47 -14.38 -18.43
CA GLY A 260 3.50 -14.15 -19.87
C GLY A 260 4.79 -13.48 -20.33
N ASN A 261 5.19 -13.72 -21.58
CA ASN A 261 6.50 -13.34 -22.12
C ASN A 261 6.77 -11.83 -22.20
N GLU A 262 5.78 -10.97 -21.90
CA GLU A 262 5.91 -9.51 -22.04
C GLU A 262 6.31 -8.80 -20.74
N LYS A 263 6.06 -9.38 -19.56
CA LYS A 263 6.29 -8.72 -18.27
C LYS A 263 6.85 -9.68 -17.24
N ASP A 264 7.91 -9.26 -16.56
CA ASP A 264 8.67 -10.09 -15.63
C ASP A 264 8.07 -10.19 -14.21
N TYR A 265 6.80 -9.80 -14.05
CA TYR A 265 6.10 -9.83 -12.76
C TYR A 265 4.65 -10.28 -12.87
N THR A 266 4.15 -10.92 -11.81
CA THR A 266 2.80 -11.46 -11.72
C THR A 266 2.09 -11.02 -10.43
N ILE A 267 0.76 -10.99 -10.46
CA ILE A 267 -0.07 -10.75 -9.28
C ILE A 267 -1.04 -11.93 -9.16
N GLU A 268 -0.66 -12.87 -8.31
CA GLU A 268 -1.46 -14.05 -7.97
C GLU A 268 -2.55 -13.66 -6.95
N VAL A 269 -3.73 -14.25 -7.10
CA VAL A 269 -4.88 -14.11 -6.21
C VAL A 269 -5.00 -15.38 -5.39
N LEU A 270 -4.95 -15.25 -4.05
CA LEU A 270 -5.01 -16.38 -3.10
C LEU A 270 -6.31 -16.40 -2.28
N GLY A 271 -7.17 -15.41 -2.49
CA GLY A 271 -8.43 -15.26 -1.77
C GLY A 271 -9.22 -14.07 -2.29
N PRO A 272 -10.55 -14.04 -2.08
CA PRO A 272 -11.35 -15.07 -1.43
C PRO A 272 -11.47 -16.36 -2.26
N VAL A 273 -11.94 -17.43 -1.63
CA VAL A 273 -12.16 -18.77 -2.22
C VAL A 273 -13.66 -19.07 -2.27
N PRO A 274 -14.37 -18.69 -3.35
CA PRO A 274 -15.79 -19.00 -3.51
C PRO A 274 -16.02 -20.49 -3.78
N GLU A 275 -17.14 -20.99 -3.27
CA GLU A 275 -17.68 -22.31 -3.55
C GLU A 275 -18.94 -22.15 -4.43
N GLU A 276 -19.22 -23.12 -5.30
CA GLU A 276 -20.45 -23.13 -6.12
C GLU A 276 -21.56 -23.87 -5.38
N ASP A 277 -22.79 -23.33 -5.41
CA ASP A 277 -23.97 -24.05 -4.98
C ASP A 277 -24.51 -24.99 -6.08
N GLU A 278 -25.65 -25.64 -5.83
CA GLU A 278 -26.32 -26.54 -6.77
C GLU A 278 -26.75 -25.88 -8.10
N ASN A 279 -26.90 -24.55 -8.12
CA ASN A 279 -27.23 -23.75 -9.29
C ASN A 279 -25.99 -23.14 -9.97
N LYS A 280 -24.79 -23.41 -9.43
CA LYS A 280 -23.51 -22.77 -9.81
C LYS A 280 -23.44 -21.29 -9.47
N ASP A 281 -24.25 -20.82 -8.54
CA ASP A 281 -24.09 -19.49 -7.95
C ASP A 281 -22.93 -19.51 -6.96
N LEU A 282 -22.13 -18.45 -6.97
CA LEU A 282 -20.97 -18.36 -6.09
C LEU A 282 -21.39 -17.94 -4.69
N MET A 283 -20.85 -18.63 -3.70
CA MET A 283 -21.07 -18.37 -2.28
C MET A 283 -19.76 -18.40 -1.50
N LEU A 284 -19.71 -17.68 -0.38
CA LEU A 284 -18.54 -17.63 0.49
C LEU A 284 -18.86 -18.23 1.85
N ARG A 285 -17.99 -19.12 2.35
CA ARG A 285 -18.21 -19.80 3.63
C ARG A 285 -18.33 -18.81 4.79
N LYS A 286 -19.33 -18.98 5.66
CA LYS A 286 -19.40 -18.27 6.94
C LYS A 286 -18.35 -18.86 7.89
N LEU A 287 -17.23 -18.16 8.02
CA LEU A 287 -16.06 -18.67 8.73
C LEU A 287 -16.24 -18.64 10.25
N ALA A 288 -16.86 -17.57 10.78
CA ALA A 288 -17.13 -17.41 12.21
C ALA A 288 -18.19 -16.31 12.43
N SER A 289 -17.87 -15.29 13.23
CA SER A 289 -18.75 -14.12 13.42
C SER A 289 -18.86 -13.27 12.14
N TYR A 290 -19.75 -12.27 12.17
CA TYR A 290 -19.91 -11.31 11.06
C TYR A 290 -18.59 -10.65 10.68
N GLY A 291 -17.88 -10.07 11.66
CA GLY A 291 -16.59 -9.42 11.42
C GLY A 291 -15.54 -10.41 10.95
N GLU A 292 -15.39 -11.54 11.63
CA GLU A 292 -14.38 -12.53 11.24
C GLU A 292 -14.61 -13.09 9.83
N THR A 293 -15.87 -13.25 9.40
CA THR A 293 -16.20 -13.70 8.04
C THR A 293 -15.92 -12.61 7.02
N LYS A 294 -16.27 -11.36 7.32
CA LYS A 294 -16.05 -10.20 6.46
C LYS A 294 -14.57 -9.99 6.18
N ASN A 295 -13.76 -10.00 7.23
CA ASN A 295 -12.31 -9.81 7.19
C ASN A 295 -11.61 -11.05 6.63
N GLY A 296 -12.13 -12.24 6.97
CA GLY A 296 -11.57 -13.52 6.55
C GLY A 296 -11.67 -13.80 5.05
N HIS A 297 -12.56 -13.10 4.34
CA HIS A 297 -12.66 -13.13 2.88
C HIS A 297 -12.01 -11.92 2.21
N SER A 298 -11.00 -11.33 2.84
CA SER A 298 -10.17 -10.30 2.19
C SER A 298 -9.65 -10.79 0.84
N ILE A 299 -9.53 -9.87 -0.14
CA ILE A 299 -8.72 -10.14 -1.33
C ILE A 299 -7.27 -10.36 -0.86
N LEU A 300 -6.71 -11.51 -1.21
CA LEU A 300 -5.32 -11.86 -0.89
C LEU A 300 -4.50 -11.85 -2.17
N LEU A 301 -3.38 -11.14 -2.16
CA LEU A 301 -2.51 -11.00 -3.31
C LEU A 301 -1.10 -11.48 -2.99
N ARG A 302 -0.49 -12.18 -3.93
CA ARG A 302 0.96 -12.44 -3.94
C ARG A 302 1.57 -11.87 -5.20
N LEU A 303 2.31 -10.79 -5.01
CA LEU A 303 3.10 -10.16 -6.07
C LEU A 303 4.43 -10.89 -6.19
N HIS A 304 4.81 -11.29 -7.40
CA HIS A 304 6.09 -11.92 -7.68
C HIS A 304 6.82 -11.11 -8.75
N TYR A 305 8.04 -10.63 -8.45
CA TYR A 305 8.91 -9.95 -9.40
C TYR A 305 10.35 -10.43 -9.23
N GLY A 306 10.92 -11.02 -10.28
CA GLY A 306 12.24 -11.63 -10.25
C GLY A 306 12.34 -12.67 -9.13
N ASN A 307 13.20 -12.46 -8.17
CA ASN A 307 13.40 -13.37 -7.06
C ASN A 307 12.55 -13.07 -5.82
N PHE A 308 11.79 -11.98 -5.80
CA PHE A 308 11.04 -11.57 -4.61
C PHE A 308 9.54 -11.78 -4.74
N LYS A 309 8.94 -12.21 -3.63
CA LYS A 309 7.49 -12.36 -3.43
C LYS A 309 7.02 -11.50 -2.28
N ILE A 310 5.90 -10.81 -2.48
CA ILE A 310 5.28 -9.91 -1.50
C ILE A 310 3.84 -10.32 -1.30
N PHE A 311 3.47 -10.62 -0.06
CA PHE A 311 2.13 -11.07 0.32
C PHE A 311 1.31 -9.94 0.94
N PHE A 312 0.07 -9.77 0.48
CA PHE A 312 -0.94 -8.89 1.04
C PHE A 312 -2.06 -9.73 1.65
N GLY A 313 -2.09 -9.76 2.98
CA GLY A 313 -2.98 -10.64 3.73
C GLY A 313 -4.32 -10.02 4.16
N GLY A 314 -4.61 -8.77 3.82
CA GLY A 314 -5.79 -8.04 4.32
C GLY A 314 -5.96 -8.21 5.83
N ASP A 315 -7.18 -8.54 6.26
CA ASP A 315 -7.52 -8.73 7.67
C ASP A 315 -7.81 -10.19 8.05
N LEU A 316 -7.06 -11.12 7.45
CA LEU A 316 -7.15 -12.52 7.85
C LEU A 316 -7.02 -12.68 9.37
N ASN A 317 -7.88 -13.54 9.89
CA ASN A 317 -7.98 -13.90 11.29
C ASN A 317 -7.88 -15.42 11.43
N ILE A 318 -7.73 -15.93 12.66
CA ILE A 318 -7.56 -17.36 12.95
C ILE A 318 -8.55 -18.26 12.18
N PRO A 319 -9.88 -18.05 12.19
CA PRO A 319 -10.81 -18.86 11.38
C PRO A 319 -10.48 -18.90 9.88
N ALA A 320 -10.14 -17.74 9.31
CA ALA A 320 -9.82 -17.61 7.89
C ALA A 320 -8.50 -18.27 7.52
N GLU A 321 -7.46 -18.06 8.31
CA GLU A 321 -6.16 -18.71 8.12
C GLU A 321 -6.28 -20.23 8.19
N LYS A 322 -7.06 -20.74 9.15
CA LYS A 322 -7.34 -22.18 9.25
C LYS A 322 -8.02 -22.70 7.99
N TYR A 323 -9.07 -22.01 7.55
CA TYR A 323 -9.78 -22.36 6.33
C TYR A 323 -8.86 -22.39 5.10
N LEU A 324 -8.03 -21.36 4.92
CA LEU A 324 -7.11 -21.24 3.78
C LEU A 324 -6.02 -22.30 3.81
N LEU A 325 -5.37 -22.51 4.96
CA LEU A 325 -4.34 -23.55 5.07
C LEU A 325 -4.94 -24.93 4.82
N GLN A 326 -6.14 -25.21 5.33
CA GLN A 326 -6.84 -26.45 5.04
C GLN A 326 -7.21 -26.60 3.55
N HIS A 327 -7.65 -25.52 2.90
CA HIS A 327 -7.97 -25.50 1.48
C HIS A 327 -6.71 -25.79 0.63
N TYR A 328 -5.64 -25.03 0.83
CA TYR A 328 -4.43 -25.08 0.00
C TYR A 328 -3.52 -26.29 0.25
N SER A 329 -3.72 -27.00 1.36
CA SER A 329 -3.05 -28.28 1.68
C SER A 329 -3.97 -29.49 1.55
N ASN A 330 -5.19 -29.32 1.04
CA ASN A 330 -6.21 -30.39 1.01
C ASN A 330 -6.42 -31.10 2.38
N THR A 331 -6.21 -30.37 3.48
CA THR A 331 -6.30 -30.90 4.85
C THR A 331 -7.72 -30.77 5.40
N THR A 332 -8.41 -31.90 5.58
CA THR A 332 -9.82 -31.91 6.02
C THR A 332 -10.04 -31.56 7.49
N LYS A 333 -9.02 -31.69 8.34
CA LYS A 333 -9.09 -31.37 9.77
C LYS A 333 -7.86 -30.63 10.24
N TRP A 334 -8.07 -29.57 11.03
CA TRP A 334 -6.98 -28.83 11.63
C TRP A 334 -6.08 -29.75 12.48
N PRO A 335 -4.78 -29.88 12.16
CA PRO A 335 -3.89 -30.79 12.85
C PRO A 335 -3.50 -30.27 14.24
N LYS A 336 -3.02 -31.17 15.11
CA LYS A 336 -2.42 -30.78 16.39
C LYS A 336 -1.12 -30.02 16.11
N LYS A 337 -0.96 -28.84 16.71
CA LYS A 337 0.26 -28.02 16.61
C LYS A 337 1.53 -28.83 16.86
N GLY A 338 2.50 -28.70 15.95
CA GLY A 338 3.81 -29.38 16.01
C GLY A 338 3.78 -30.88 15.73
N SER A 339 2.63 -31.45 15.31
CA SER A 339 2.58 -32.82 14.81
C SER A 339 3.10 -32.92 13.38
N ALA A 340 3.52 -34.11 12.94
CA ALA A 340 3.95 -34.34 11.55
C ALA A 340 2.89 -33.91 10.51
N ARG A 341 1.59 -34.03 10.83
CA ARG A 341 0.52 -33.54 9.96
C ARG A 341 0.44 -32.02 9.91
N SER A 342 0.76 -31.34 11.01
CA SER A 342 0.85 -29.87 11.04
C SER A 342 2.02 -29.37 10.20
N GLU A 343 3.14 -30.08 10.24
CA GLU A 343 4.32 -29.75 9.43
C GLU A 343 4.03 -29.98 7.94
N ALA A 344 3.45 -31.12 7.57
CA ALA A 344 3.03 -31.40 6.19
C ALA A 344 2.03 -30.36 5.65
N MET A 345 1.03 -29.97 6.45
CA MET A 345 0.07 -28.93 6.08
C MET A 345 0.75 -27.58 5.78
N ILE A 346 1.76 -27.20 6.59
CA ILE A 346 2.54 -25.99 6.38
C ILE A 346 3.38 -26.10 5.10
N GLU A 347 4.11 -27.21 4.92
CA GLU A 347 4.96 -27.45 3.75
C GLU A 347 4.16 -27.43 2.44
N GLU A 348 2.99 -28.05 2.41
CA GLU A 348 2.10 -28.05 1.24
C GLU A 348 1.53 -26.64 0.96
N ALA A 349 1.09 -25.92 2.00
CA ALA A 349 0.55 -24.58 1.84
C ALA A 349 1.64 -23.53 1.51
N GLN A 350 2.92 -23.80 1.79
CA GLN A 350 4.04 -22.91 1.44
C GLN A 350 4.15 -22.69 -0.07
N GLU A 351 3.77 -23.66 -0.89
CA GLU A 351 3.74 -23.51 -2.36
C GLU A 351 2.89 -22.30 -2.80
N TRP A 352 1.82 -22.04 -2.04
CA TRP A 352 0.85 -20.98 -2.30
C TRP A 352 1.19 -19.67 -1.60
N PHE A 353 1.67 -19.71 -0.36
CA PHE A 353 1.80 -18.48 0.45
C PHE A 353 3.22 -17.98 0.65
N ARG A 354 4.26 -18.81 0.45
CA ARG A 354 5.64 -18.43 0.76
C ARG A 354 6.03 -17.13 0.06
N SER A 355 6.45 -16.15 0.86
CA SER A 355 6.73 -14.78 0.43
C SER A 355 7.84 -14.15 1.28
N ASP A 356 8.64 -13.26 0.69
CA ASP A 356 9.79 -12.64 1.38
C ASP A 356 9.38 -11.45 2.25
N VAL A 357 8.38 -10.71 1.78
CA VAL A 357 7.78 -9.58 2.49
C VAL A 357 6.31 -9.90 2.75
N MET A 358 5.85 -9.67 3.98
CA MET A 358 4.45 -9.83 4.35
C MET A 358 3.90 -8.50 4.86
N LYS A 359 2.84 -8.00 4.23
CA LYS A 359 1.92 -7.10 4.92
C LYS A 359 1.16 -7.93 5.95
N VAL A 360 1.49 -7.70 7.23
CA VAL A 360 0.88 -8.36 8.37
C VAL A 360 -0.61 -8.12 8.38
N CYS A 361 -1.35 -9.20 8.65
CA CYS A 361 -2.80 -9.20 8.64
C CYS A 361 -3.38 -8.33 9.76
N HIS A 362 -4.55 -7.72 9.52
CA HIS A 362 -5.40 -7.11 10.55
C HIS A 362 -4.64 -6.11 11.42
N HIS A 363 -3.93 -5.20 10.76
CA HIS A 363 -3.14 -4.11 11.36
C HIS A 363 -2.11 -4.50 12.41
N GLY A 364 -1.79 -5.79 12.55
CA GLY A 364 -0.94 -6.29 13.63
C GLY A 364 -1.70 -6.82 14.86
N SER A 365 -2.92 -7.33 14.65
CA SER A 365 -3.67 -8.10 15.64
C SER A 365 -2.98 -9.40 16.04
N GLU A 366 -3.11 -9.80 17.31
CA GLU A 366 -2.59 -11.08 17.81
C GLU A 366 -3.33 -12.31 17.23
N LYS A 367 -4.48 -12.08 16.58
CA LYS A 367 -5.38 -13.12 16.03
C LYS A 367 -4.87 -13.72 14.71
N VAL A 368 -3.59 -14.04 14.69
CA VAL A 368 -2.87 -14.76 13.65
C VAL A 368 -2.40 -16.09 14.22
N THR A 369 -2.32 -17.15 13.43
CA THR A 369 -1.82 -18.48 13.80
C THR A 369 -0.31 -18.59 13.55
N ASP A 370 0.39 -19.39 14.35
CA ASP A 370 1.82 -19.62 14.13
C ASP A 370 2.04 -20.40 12.82
N GLU A 371 1.13 -21.32 12.52
CA GLU A 371 1.10 -22.10 11.30
C GLU A 371 1.04 -21.21 10.06
N PHE A 372 0.21 -20.15 10.06
CA PHE A 372 0.13 -19.23 8.94
C PHE A 372 1.40 -18.39 8.78
N ILE A 373 1.97 -17.83 9.86
CA ILE A 373 3.24 -17.09 9.79
C ILE A 373 4.36 -17.99 9.22
N ARG A 374 4.44 -19.25 9.66
CA ARG A 374 5.40 -20.24 9.15
C ARG A 374 5.13 -20.66 7.70
N THR A 375 3.90 -20.57 7.24
CA THR A 375 3.53 -20.87 5.85
C THR A 375 3.91 -19.71 4.91
N VAL A 376 3.70 -18.46 5.33
CA VAL A 376 4.17 -17.31 4.54
C VAL A 376 5.69 -17.20 4.60
N ASP A 377 6.32 -17.60 5.71
CA ASP A 377 7.78 -17.61 5.91
C ASP A 377 8.50 -16.28 5.56
N PRO A 378 8.07 -15.12 6.10
CA PRO A 378 8.58 -13.81 5.68
C PRO A 378 9.87 -13.43 6.39
N ALA A 379 10.76 -12.72 5.70
CA ALA A 379 11.95 -12.12 6.30
C ALA A 379 11.77 -10.63 6.65
N CYS A 380 10.78 -9.97 6.04
CA CYS A 380 10.40 -8.60 6.34
C CYS A 380 8.88 -8.51 6.53
N PHE A 381 8.48 -7.86 7.63
CA PHE A 381 7.09 -7.64 8.00
C PHE A 381 6.77 -6.15 7.92
N ILE A 382 5.66 -5.83 7.28
CA ILE A 382 5.09 -4.49 7.21
C ILE A 382 3.78 -4.50 7.96
N ILE A 383 3.60 -3.60 8.90
CA ILE A 383 2.40 -3.43 9.69
C ILE A 383 1.84 -2.05 9.32
N SER A 384 0.60 -2.01 8.85
CA SER A 384 -0.13 -0.75 8.69
C SER A 384 -1.06 -0.65 9.89
N SER A 385 -0.75 0.28 10.78
CA SER A 385 -1.48 0.60 12.01
C SER A 385 -1.52 2.11 12.19
N GLY A 386 -2.41 2.59 13.07
CA GLY A 386 -2.39 3.96 13.54
C GLY A 386 -3.21 4.19 14.81
N ASP A 387 -3.22 5.44 15.26
CA ASP A 387 -3.54 5.81 16.64
C ASP A 387 -5.04 5.87 16.96
N GLU A 388 -5.91 5.70 15.96
CA GLU A 388 -7.36 5.83 16.12
C GLU A 388 -8.05 4.48 16.37
N GLU A 389 -7.35 3.49 16.95
CA GLU A 389 -7.90 2.18 17.27
C GLU A 389 -8.20 1.97 18.76
N GLY A 390 -9.29 1.26 19.06
CA GLY A 390 -9.60 0.80 20.41
C GLY A 390 -8.85 -0.46 20.87
N HIS A 391 -7.99 -1.06 20.02
CA HIS A 391 -7.43 -2.40 20.23
C HIS A 391 -5.90 -2.46 20.40
N VAL A 392 -5.22 -1.30 20.37
CA VAL A 392 -3.77 -1.15 20.58
C VAL A 392 -2.96 -2.05 19.64
N HIS A 393 -2.97 -1.75 18.34
CA HIS A 393 -2.17 -2.44 17.34
C HIS A 393 -0.91 -1.63 16.97
N PRO A 394 0.22 -2.27 16.63
CA PRO A 394 0.46 -3.71 16.68
C PRO A 394 0.57 -4.26 18.10
N ARG A 395 0.14 -5.51 18.28
CA ARG A 395 0.16 -6.15 19.60
C ARG A 395 1.55 -6.64 19.99
N PRO A 396 2.03 -6.38 21.23
CA PRO A 396 3.37 -6.77 21.65
C PRO A 396 3.66 -8.28 21.56
N ASP A 397 2.67 -9.12 21.85
CA ASP A 397 2.78 -10.58 21.73
C ASP A 397 2.86 -11.03 20.27
N LEU A 398 2.14 -10.37 19.35
CA LEU A 398 2.35 -10.57 17.92
C LEU A 398 3.79 -10.19 17.52
N LEU A 399 4.29 -9.02 17.91
CA LEU A 399 5.65 -8.59 17.57
C LEU A 399 6.71 -9.63 17.99
N GLY A 400 6.56 -10.20 19.19
CA GLY A 400 7.42 -11.29 19.66
C GLY A 400 7.31 -12.56 18.80
N ARG A 401 6.11 -12.89 18.32
CA ARG A 401 5.88 -14.03 17.41
C ARG A 401 6.45 -13.79 16.02
N LEU A 402 6.29 -12.59 15.45
CA LEU A 402 6.91 -12.22 14.16
C LEU A 402 8.43 -12.30 14.24
N GLY A 403 9.03 -11.80 15.33
CA GLY A 403 10.47 -11.91 15.55
C GLY A 403 10.96 -13.36 15.68
N LYS A 404 10.16 -14.23 16.31
CA LYS A 404 10.50 -15.64 16.55
C LYS A 404 10.28 -16.53 15.32
N LEU A 405 9.23 -16.28 14.54
CA LEU A 405 8.76 -17.15 13.46
C LEU A 405 9.13 -16.62 12.07
N GLY A 406 9.56 -15.36 11.97
CA GLY A 406 10.09 -14.80 10.74
C GLY A 406 11.37 -15.51 10.31
N ARG A 407 11.62 -15.47 9.00
CA ARG A 407 12.82 -16.01 8.39
C ARG A 407 14.02 -15.10 8.71
N SER A 408 15.17 -15.71 8.97
CA SER A 408 16.42 -15.10 9.49
C SER A 408 16.46 -14.93 11.01
N SER A 409 17.67 -14.70 11.55
CA SER A 409 17.88 -14.47 12.98
C SER A 409 17.42 -13.08 13.47
N SER A 410 17.08 -12.17 12.55
CA SER A 410 16.65 -10.81 12.87
C SER A 410 15.71 -10.28 11.78
N PRO A 411 14.49 -10.85 11.66
CA PRO A 411 13.52 -10.37 10.69
C PRO A 411 13.19 -8.90 10.95
N VAL A 412 13.06 -8.12 9.87
CA VAL A 412 12.77 -6.69 9.98
C VAL A 412 11.28 -6.49 10.13
N ILE A 413 10.87 -5.75 11.16
CA ILE A 413 9.48 -5.40 11.43
C ILE A 413 9.35 -3.88 11.32
N LEU A 414 8.54 -3.44 10.37
CA LEU A 414 8.21 -2.04 10.13
C LEU A 414 6.73 -1.82 10.43
N SER A 415 6.39 -0.70 11.06
CA SER A 415 5.02 -0.27 11.36
C SER A 415 4.86 1.18 10.97
N THR A 416 3.82 1.50 10.19
CA THR A 416 3.55 2.86 9.74
C THR A 416 3.49 3.85 10.90
N GLU A 417 2.87 3.43 12.01
CA GLU A 417 2.80 4.18 13.25
C GLU A 417 4.16 4.33 13.94
N LEU A 418 4.94 3.24 14.10
CA LEU A 418 6.29 3.33 14.69
C LEU A 418 7.25 4.18 13.87
N GLN A 419 7.07 4.22 12.55
CA GLN A 419 7.84 5.09 11.65
C GLN A 419 7.34 6.53 11.65
N ARG A 420 6.17 6.79 12.24
CA ARG A 420 5.66 8.14 12.49
C ARG A 420 6.12 8.55 13.89
N SER A 421 7.17 9.35 13.97
CA SER A 421 7.45 10.06 15.21
C SER A 421 6.49 11.26 15.31
N THR A 422 5.70 11.26 16.37
CA THR A 422 4.85 12.40 16.72
C THR A 422 5.65 13.31 17.63
N ARG A 423 5.44 14.62 17.50
CA ARG A 423 5.97 15.55 18.50
C ARG A 423 5.05 15.46 19.71
N GLU A 424 5.63 15.29 20.90
CA GLU A 424 4.87 15.38 22.16
C GLU A 424 4.20 16.75 22.32
N SER A 425 4.79 17.79 21.73
CA SER A 425 4.21 19.13 21.66
C SER A 425 4.51 19.80 20.32
N GLU A 426 3.62 20.71 19.92
CA GLU A 426 3.78 21.52 18.73
C GLU A 426 5.06 22.39 18.77
N ASP A 427 5.52 22.84 17.60
CA ASP A 427 6.76 23.60 17.48
C ASP A 427 6.74 24.88 18.34
N GLU A 428 7.47 24.86 19.46
CA GLU A 428 7.48 25.98 20.41
C GLU A 428 7.94 27.29 19.76
N LYS A 429 8.82 27.23 18.75
CA LYS A 429 9.27 28.42 18.03
C LYS A 429 8.15 29.00 17.19
N ILE A 430 7.35 28.17 16.52
CA ILE A 430 6.19 28.61 15.74
C ILE A 430 5.13 29.18 16.68
N ILE A 431 4.83 28.49 17.80
CA ILE A 431 3.90 28.98 18.82
C ILE A 431 4.35 30.34 19.36
N ASN A 432 5.63 30.48 19.71
CA ASN A 432 6.18 31.73 20.24
C ASN A 432 6.14 32.85 19.19
N ARG A 433 6.37 32.53 17.91
CA ARG A 433 6.22 33.47 16.80
C ARG A 433 4.77 33.91 16.61
N LEU A 434 3.81 32.99 16.64
CA LEU A 434 2.37 33.30 16.60
C LEU A 434 1.96 34.18 17.77
N LYS A 435 2.36 33.84 19.01
CA LYS A 435 2.13 34.66 20.20
C LYS A 435 2.69 36.08 20.03
N LYS A 436 3.89 36.22 19.43
CA LYS A 436 4.51 37.51 19.14
C LYS A 436 3.73 38.28 18.06
N ASN A 437 3.29 37.61 17.00
CA ASN A 437 2.53 38.23 15.93
C ASN A 437 1.14 38.68 16.38
N ALA A 438 0.46 37.90 17.22
CA ALA A 438 -0.81 38.26 17.84
C ALA A 438 -0.68 39.51 18.72
N LYS A 439 0.40 39.61 19.53
CA LYS A 439 0.68 40.81 20.34
C LYS A 439 0.93 42.07 19.50
N LYS A 440 1.52 41.91 18.31
CA LYS A 440 1.83 43.02 17.39
C LYS A 440 0.63 43.46 16.57
N PHE A 441 -0.45 42.69 16.50
CA PHE A 441 -1.57 42.98 15.61
C PHE A 441 -2.15 44.39 15.80
N ARG A 442 -2.16 44.91 17.04
CA ARG A 442 -2.64 46.26 17.37
C ARG A 442 -1.70 47.41 16.97
N THR A 443 -0.47 47.10 16.57
CA THR A 443 0.59 48.08 16.29
C THR A 443 1.20 47.94 14.89
N VAL A 444 0.70 47.01 14.08
CA VAL A 444 1.08 46.86 12.67
C VAL A 444 0.47 48.02 11.88
N LYS A 445 1.30 48.71 11.09
CA LYS A 445 0.84 49.74 10.15
C LYS A 445 0.04 49.11 9.01
N ASP A 446 -0.97 49.81 8.52
CA ASP A 446 -1.85 49.33 7.43
C ASP A 446 -1.07 48.81 6.20
N GLU A 447 -0.01 49.52 5.79
CA GLU A 447 0.89 49.13 4.69
C GLU A 447 1.58 47.77 4.85
N LYS A 448 1.67 47.24 6.08
CA LYS A 448 2.29 45.93 6.40
C LYS A 448 1.28 44.90 6.87
N LEU A 449 0.01 45.26 6.98
CA LEU A 449 -1.04 44.40 7.54
C LEU A 449 -1.25 43.13 6.71
N ALA A 450 -1.22 43.25 5.37
CA ALA A 450 -1.37 42.11 4.46
C ALA A 450 -0.26 41.07 4.66
N ALA A 451 1.01 41.49 4.56
CA ALA A 451 2.16 40.60 4.75
C ALA A 451 2.23 40.00 6.17
N HIS A 452 1.78 40.75 7.19
CA HIS A 452 1.69 40.24 8.57
C HIS A 452 0.61 39.16 8.69
N THR A 453 -0.55 39.36 8.07
CA THR A 453 -1.66 38.39 8.06
C THR A 453 -1.23 37.11 7.34
N GLU A 454 -0.61 37.22 6.16
CA GLU A 454 -0.09 36.08 5.40
C GLU A 454 0.95 35.29 6.21
N SER A 455 1.84 35.97 6.95
CA SER A 455 2.79 35.30 7.84
C SER A 455 2.11 34.58 9.02
N VAL A 456 0.98 35.07 9.52
CA VAL A 456 0.23 34.41 10.60
C VAL A 456 -0.53 33.21 10.06
N GLU A 457 -1.19 33.35 8.91
CA GLU A 457 -1.89 32.25 8.22
C GLU A 457 -0.91 31.12 7.87
N ALA A 458 0.26 31.44 7.30
CA ALA A 458 1.29 30.45 6.99
C ALA A 458 1.80 29.71 8.24
N ASP A 459 1.86 30.37 9.39
CA ASP A 459 2.25 29.77 10.66
C ASP A 459 1.16 28.86 11.24
N ILE A 460 -0.11 29.28 11.16
CA ILE A 460 -1.29 28.48 11.55
C ILE A 460 -1.37 27.24 10.67
N ASP A 461 -1.28 27.40 9.35
CA ASP A 461 -1.25 26.30 8.39
C ASP A 461 -0.09 25.35 8.68
N ARG A 462 1.07 25.88 9.08
CA ARG A 462 2.23 25.05 9.40
C ARG A 462 2.03 24.23 10.68
N LEU A 463 1.33 24.76 11.69
CA LEU A 463 0.94 24.01 12.89
C LEU A 463 -0.15 22.97 12.58
N GLY A 464 -1.11 23.31 11.72
CA GLY A 464 -2.20 22.40 11.33
C GLY A 464 -1.78 21.29 10.36
N ARG A 465 -0.53 21.28 9.87
CA ARG A 465 -0.04 20.26 8.93
C ARG A 465 0.13 18.93 9.62
N THR A 466 -0.67 17.96 9.21
CA THR A 466 -0.42 16.54 9.50
C THR A 466 0.91 16.08 8.88
N ASN A 467 1.76 15.43 9.67
CA ASN A 467 2.99 14.77 9.21
C ASN A 467 2.70 13.38 8.61
N VAL A 468 1.49 12.85 8.83
CA VAL A 468 1.06 11.47 8.53
C VAL A 468 1.19 11.09 7.06
N SER A 469 0.96 12.03 6.15
CA SER A 469 1.06 11.75 4.71
C SER A 469 2.50 11.60 4.20
N VAL A 470 3.53 12.03 4.97
CA VAL A 470 4.97 11.98 4.56
C VAL A 470 5.76 11.03 5.45
N PHE A 471 5.50 11.10 6.75
CA PHE A 471 6.20 10.39 7.81
C PHE A 471 5.33 9.23 8.27
N GLY A 472 5.94 8.08 8.56
CA GLY A 472 5.23 6.80 8.68
C GLY A 472 5.12 6.00 7.39
N SER A 473 5.34 6.60 6.20
CA SER A 473 5.34 5.85 4.94
C SER A 473 6.53 4.90 4.84
N ILE A 474 6.25 3.64 4.52
CA ILE A 474 7.24 2.58 4.30
C ILE A 474 7.29 2.25 2.81
N TYR A 475 8.48 2.21 2.25
CA TYR A 475 8.72 1.96 0.83
C TYR A 475 9.41 0.61 0.67
N ILE A 476 8.77 -0.31 -0.04
CA ILE A 476 9.43 -1.53 -0.53
C ILE A 476 9.74 -1.31 -2.00
N LYS A 477 11.03 -1.40 -2.37
CA LYS A 477 11.45 -1.23 -3.76
C LYS A 477 12.30 -2.39 -4.22
N THR A 478 12.07 -2.87 -5.44
CA THR A 478 12.86 -3.96 -6.01
C THR A 478 12.96 -3.89 -7.53
N ASP A 479 14.08 -4.33 -8.07
CA ASP A 479 14.30 -4.56 -9.51
C ASP A 479 14.21 -6.06 -9.87
N GLY A 480 13.77 -6.91 -8.94
CA GLY A 480 13.74 -8.36 -9.10
C GLY A 480 15.02 -9.08 -8.63
N GLU A 481 16.12 -8.36 -8.43
CA GLU A 481 17.39 -8.94 -7.94
C GLU A 481 17.79 -8.39 -6.57
N ARG A 482 17.52 -7.11 -6.33
CA ARG A 482 17.75 -6.40 -5.08
C ARG A 482 16.44 -5.90 -4.51
N LEU A 483 16.35 -5.80 -3.19
CA LEU A 483 15.19 -5.25 -2.51
C LEU A 483 15.65 -4.29 -1.42
N ILE A 484 14.98 -3.14 -1.29
CA ILE A 484 15.14 -2.28 -0.12
C ILE A 484 13.81 -2.11 0.61
N ALA A 485 13.87 -2.02 1.93
CA ALA A 485 12.80 -1.52 2.77
C ALA A 485 13.23 -0.19 3.38
N ALA A 486 12.59 0.90 3.00
CA ALA A 486 13.02 2.27 3.28
C ALA A 486 11.94 3.08 3.98
N PHE A 487 12.36 4.04 4.79
CA PHE A 487 11.48 5.04 5.39
C PHE A 487 12.25 6.36 5.55
N LYS A 488 11.49 7.44 5.69
CA LYS A 488 12.06 8.78 5.80
C LYS A 488 12.44 9.04 7.26
N ASN A 489 13.65 9.56 7.49
CA ASN A 489 14.05 10.06 8.79
C ASN A 489 13.31 11.37 9.09
N GLU A 490 12.90 11.56 10.33
CA GLU A 490 12.30 12.81 10.80
C GLU A 490 13.30 13.94 11.06
N ALA A 491 14.57 13.71 10.76
CA ALA A 491 15.60 14.73 10.83
C ALA A 491 15.32 15.87 9.83
N ASP A 492 15.44 17.11 10.28
CA ASP A 492 15.43 18.31 9.41
C ASP A 492 16.76 18.42 8.64
N SER A 493 17.03 17.41 7.82
CA SER A 493 18.26 17.28 7.04
C SER A 493 17.97 16.83 5.62
N GLU A 494 18.27 17.70 4.67
CA GLU A 494 18.19 17.38 3.26
C GLU A 494 19.19 16.29 2.83
N THR A 495 20.28 16.10 3.57
CA THR A 495 21.33 15.12 3.24
C THR A 495 21.31 13.84 4.09
N LYS A 496 20.41 13.74 5.07
CA LYS A 496 20.20 12.53 5.90
C LYS A 496 18.72 12.16 5.98
N LYS A 497 18.05 12.25 4.84
CA LYS A 497 16.60 12.14 4.68
C LYS A 497 16.07 10.71 4.74
N TRP A 498 16.84 9.71 4.32
CA TRP A 498 16.36 8.34 4.19
C TRP A 498 17.21 7.33 4.97
N PHE A 499 16.52 6.41 5.62
CA PHE A 499 17.04 5.14 6.12
C PHE A 499 16.47 4.01 5.26
N TYR A 500 17.29 2.98 5.01
CA TYR A 500 16.80 1.77 4.36
C TYR A 500 17.62 0.55 4.78
N PHE A 501 16.93 -0.57 4.84
CA PHE A 501 17.49 -1.91 4.85
C PHE A 501 17.66 -2.35 3.40
N GLU A 502 18.82 -2.88 3.04
CA GLU A 502 19.09 -3.46 1.71
C GLU A 502 19.22 -4.97 1.84
N TYR A 503 18.54 -5.70 0.96
CA TYR A 503 18.52 -7.15 0.96
C TYR A 503 19.00 -7.71 -0.37
N HIS A 504 19.62 -8.87 -0.27
CA HIS A 504 19.92 -9.77 -1.38
C HIS A 504 19.46 -11.18 -1.01
N LEU A 505 19.27 -12.04 -1.99
CA LEU A 505 19.10 -13.46 -1.71
C LEU A 505 20.47 -14.13 -1.61
N ASN A 506 20.65 -15.01 -0.63
CA ASN A 506 21.81 -15.90 -0.58
C ASN A 506 21.64 -17.08 -1.56
N ASP A 507 22.65 -17.96 -1.64
CA ASP A 507 22.63 -19.14 -2.54
C ASP A 507 21.48 -20.12 -2.25
N LYS A 508 20.83 -20.01 -1.08
CA LYS A 508 19.65 -20.80 -0.69
C LYS A 508 18.33 -20.10 -1.04
N GLY A 509 18.39 -18.94 -1.70
CA GLY A 509 17.23 -18.11 -2.00
C GLY A 509 16.61 -17.45 -0.77
N GLU A 510 17.37 -17.29 0.32
CA GLU A 510 16.89 -16.63 1.54
C GLU A 510 17.25 -15.15 1.52
N LEU A 511 16.29 -14.31 1.90
CA LEU A 511 16.50 -12.88 2.06
C LEU A 511 17.47 -12.58 3.21
N VAL A 512 18.66 -12.06 2.88
CA VAL A 512 19.69 -11.68 3.83
C VAL A 512 19.88 -10.17 3.81
N LEU A 513 19.85 -9.57 5.01
CA LEU A 513 20.17 -8.16 5.18
C LEU A 513 21.65 -7.93 4.85
N LYS A 514 21.92 -7.01 3.92
CA LYS A 514 23.28 -6.59 3.57
C LYS A 514 23.84 -5.77 4.73
N SER A 515 24.82 -6.34 5.44
CA SER A 515 25.48 -5.75 6.61
C SER A 515 26.35 -4.54 6.27
#